data_AF-A0A9E3EPJ0-F1
#
_entry.id   AF-A0A9E3EPJ0-F1
#
_cell.length_a   1.000
_cell.length_b   1.000
_cell.length_c   1.000
_cell.angle_alpha   90.00
_cell.angle_beta   90.00
_cell.angle_gamma   90.00
#
_symmetry.space_group_name_H-M   'P 1'
#
loop_
_entity.id
_entity.type
_entity.pdbx_description
1 polymer ?
#
loop_
_entity_poly.entity_id
_entity_poly.type
_entity_poly.pdbx_seq_one_letter_code
_entity_poly.pdbx_strand_id
1 'polypeptide(L)'
;MGDEYGQYGHDPNAANNGQSDSNNIDKRIEDIKRVVTKGASEATQRLKRVADKAGDYWQQAQTAPTPRRADDVEEQRIRQLANLWSNENWRVARELGTYMDLISWGSDEVWEISLETRWETRSMEIVSEPYTGRTTATPKPLLPVWDYELPPVVGLKAPMTRTRLEGLDEIVSCSACNGTGHALCSNCTGRGWVVCPDCKGRTKKRCATCRGRGYVADWSTTKEKKPFFRKQAENVVGSVGGKVADVFDGIRQQGVPIPNPMDTDPASKGPTIPCPDCVKGEVDCTCGNGKRVCEVCQGARTIPCVTCGRTGKIVRHREIVRRFDLRTQTRIIGETPIPVQQLVKANGDLIYNAEINETLYPEAPPEGVPMDVWRATVDMAQSE
;
A
#
# COMPACT_ATOMS: atom_id res chain seq x y z
N MET A 1 -78.49 -14.63 34.00
CA MET A 1 -79.66 -15.48 34.30
C MET A 1 -79.70 -16.49 33.16
N GLY A 2 -79.04 -17.65 33.26
CA GLY A 2 -79.29 -18.76 34.21
C GLY A 2 -80.63 -19.42 33.87
N ASP A 3 -80.85 -20.72 33.79
CA ASP A 3 -80.05 -21.96 33.82
C ASP A 3 -81.01 -23.05 33.25
N GLU A 4 -80.45 -24.10 32.63
CA GLU A 4 -80.63 -25.52 32.95
C GLU A 4 -81.96 -25.97 33.64
N TYR A 5 -82.73 -26.98 33.23
CA TYR A 5 -82.47 -28.44 33.22
C TYR A 5 -83.71 -29.20 32.70
N GLY A 6 -83.55 -30.48 32.35
CA GLY A 6 -84.62 -31.46 32.56
C GLY A 6 -84.54 -32.77 31.77
N GLN A 7 -84.17 -33.87 32.46
CA GLN A 7 -83.93 -35.24 31.98
C GLN A 7 -84.97 -36.23 32.56
N TYR A 8 -84.84 -37.51 32.18
CA TYR A 8 -85.40 -38.78 32.75
C TYR A 8 -86.63 -39.38 32.05
N GLY A 9 -86.76 -40.68 31.77
CA GLY A 9 -85.95 -41.89 32.03
C GLY A 9 -86.86 -43.14 32.21
N HIS A 10 -86.52 -44.27 31.54
CA HIS A 10 -86.76 -45.73 31.80
C HIS A 10 -88.14 -46.25 32.34
N ASP A 11 -88.71 -47.45 32.09
CA ASP A 11 -88.22 -48.85 31.91
C ASP A 11 -89.40 -49.81 31.43
N PRO A 12 -89.44 -51.17 31.51
CA PRO A 12 -89.61 -52.04 30.33
C PRO A 12 -90.69 -53.19 30.38
N ASN A 13 -90.67 -54.03 29.32
CA ASN A 13 -91.07 -55.46 29.18
C ASN A 13 -92.46 -55.94 28.67
N ALA A 14 -92.33 -56.94 27.79
CA ALA A 14 -93.22 -58.06 27.40
C ALA A 14 -94.19 -57.90 26.21
N ALA A 15 -94.10 -58.91 25.33
CA ALA A 15 -94.64 -59.06 23.98
C ALA A 15 -96.18 -59.20 23.87
N ASN A 16 -96.74 -58.68 22.76
CA ASN A 16 -97.59 -59.49 21.87
C ASN A 16 -97.81 -58.83 20.49
N ASN A 17 -97.89 -59.69 19.47
CA ASN A 17 -98.42 -59.58 18.11
C ASN A 17 -98.93 -58.24 17.52
N GLY A 18 -98.61 -58.01 16.25
CA GLY A 18 -99.48 -57.27 15.33
C GLY A 18 -98.75 -56.59 14.18
N GLN A 19 -98.96 -57.08 12.97
CA GLN A 19 -98.39 -56.60 11.70
C GLN A 19 -98.62 -55.09 11.42
N SER A 20 -97.60 -54.47 10.80
CA SER A 20 -97.60 -53.42 9.75
C SER A 20 -96.84 -52.13 10.07
N ASP A 21 -95.54 -52.02 9.71
CA ASP A 21 -94.91 -50.69 9.46
C ASP A 21 -93.56 -50.69 8.67
N SER A 22 -93.35 -51.63 7.74
CA SER A 22 -92.13 -51.65 6.91
C SER A 22 -92.09 -50.54 5.84
N ASN A 23 -93.24 -49.99 5.46
CA ASN A 23 -93.35 -49.14 4.27
C ASN A 23 -93.00 -47.65 4.50
N ASN A 24 -92.80 -47.22 5.74
CA ASN A 24 -92.56 -45.81 6.08
C ASN A 24 -91.06 -45.47 6.20
N ILE A 25 -90.24 -46.44 6.63
CA ILE A 25 -88.79 -46.26 6.79
C ILE A 25 -88.09 -46.18 5.42
N ASP A 26 -88.50 -47.02 4.47
CA ASP A 26 -87.89 -47.06 3.13
C ASP A 26 -88.15 -45.77 2.34
N LYS A 27 -89.34 -45.17 2.46
CA LYS A 27 -89.65 -43.87 1.83
C LYS A 27 -88.77 -42.74 2.33
N ARG A 28 -88.49 -42.69 3.64
CA ARG A 28 -87.66 -41.62 4.23
C ARG A 28 -86.19 -41.75 3.84
N ILE A 29 -85.69 -42.97 3.68
CA ILE A 29 -84.32 -43.23 3.21
C ILE A 29 -84.17 -42.84 1.73
N GLU A 30 -85.18 -43.08 0.91
CA GLU A 30 -85.19 -42.69 -0.51
C GLU A 30 -85.25 -41.17 -0.69
N ASP A 31 -86.03 -40.46 0.12
CA ASP A 31 -86.14 -39.01 0.06
C ASP A 31 -84.84 -38.31 0.52
N ILE A 32 -84.17 -38.81 1.56
CA ILE A 32 -82.85 -38.31 1.98
C ILE A 32 -81.80 -38.57 0.90
N LYS A 33 -81.79 -39.76 0.27
CA LYS A 33 -80.91 -40.06 -0.86
C LYS A 33 -81.17 -39.12 -2.04
N ARG A 34 -82.42 -38.77 -2.35
CA ARG A 34 -82.79 -37.83 -3.42
C ARG A 34 -82.34 -36.40 -3.16
N VAL A 35 -82.49 -35.92 -1.93
CA VAL A 35 -82.08 -34.56 -1.55
C VAL A 35 -80.55 -34.44 -1.55
N VAL A 36 -79.82 -35.46 -1.07
CA VAL A 36 -78.36 -35.48 -1.09
C VAL A 36 -77.82 -35.59 -2.51
N THR A 37 -78.43 -36.39 -3.39
CA THR A 37 -77.99 -36.49 -4.80
C THR A 37 -78.31 -35.24 -5.62
N LYS A 38 -79.46 -34.58 -5.39
CA LYS A 38 -79.74 -33.27 -6.02
C LYS A 38 -78.83 -32.16 -5.48
N GLY A 39 -78.62 -32.09 -4.17
CA GLY A 39 -77.72 -31.12 -3.54
C GLY A 39 -76.25 -31.29 -3.94
N ALA A 40 -75.79 -32.54 -4.07
CA ALA A 40 -74.46 -32.85 -4.58
C ALA A 40 -74.29 -32.40 -6.04
N SER A 41 -75.31 -32.60 -6.89
CA SER A 41 -75.25 -32.21 -8.30
C SER A 41 -75.14 -30.69 -8.50
N GLU A 42 -75.89 -29.88 -7.75
CA GLU A 42 -75.82 -28.42 -7.81
C GLU A 42 -74.50 -27.90 -7.20
N ALA A 43 -74.01 -28.49 -6.11
CA ALA A 43 -72.73 -28.14 -5.51
C ALA A 43 -71.56 -28.44 -6.46
N THR A 44 -71.56 -29.59 -7.14
CA THR A 44 -70.57 -29.89 -8.19
C THR A 44 -70.63 -28.91 -9.36
N GLN A 45 -71.82 -28.45 -9.77
CA GLN A 45 -71.93 -27.45 -10.85
C GLN A 45 -71.46 -26.06 -10.43
N ARG A 46 -71.60 -25.69 -9.15
CA ARG A 46 -71.07 -24.43 -8.62
C ARG A 46 -69.54 -24.50 -8.48
N LEU A 47 -69.01 -25.60 -7.97
CA LEU A 47 -67.57 -25.85 -7.90
C LEU A 47 -66.94 -25.87 -9.29
N LYS A 48 -67.59 -26.51 -10.27
CA LYS A 48 -67.15 -26.50 -11.67
C LYS A 48 -67.13 -25.09 -12.25
N ARG A 49 -68.18 -24.29 -12.03
CA ARG A 49 -68.19 -22.88 -12.47
C ARG A 49 -67.11 -22.02 -11.81
N VAL A 50 -66.82 -22.23 -10.53
CA VAL A 50 -65.74 -21.52 -9.83
C VAL A 50 -64.38 -21.98 -10.34
N ALA A 51 -64.20 -23.27 -10.61
CA ALA A 51 -62.97 -23.82 -11.18
C ALA A 51 -62.75 -23.36 -12.63
N ASP A 52 -63.79 -23.34 -13.45
CA ASP A 52 -63.74 -22.84 -14.83
C ASP A 52 -63.43 -21.35 -14.84
N LYS A 53 -64.11 -20.55 -13.99
CA LYS A 53 -63.86 -19.11 -13.88
C LYS A 53 -62.47 -18.81 -13.30
N ALA A 54 -61.98 -19.61 -12.36
CA ALA A 54 -60.60 -19.52 -11.89
C ALA A 54 -59.62 -19.90 -13.01
N GLY A 55 -59.93 -20.92 -13.80
CA GLY A 55 -59.16 -21.32 -14.98
C GLY A 55 -59.06 -20.21 -16.02
N ASP A 56 -60.15 -19.49 -16.27
CA ASP A 56 -60.18 -18.31 -17.16
C ASP A 56 -59.30 -17.17 -16.62
N TYR A 57 -59.34 -16.91 -15.30
CA TYR A 57 -58.45 -15.93 -14.66
C TYR A 57 -56.98 -16.35 -14.70
N TRP A 58 -56.68 -17.65 -14.52
CA TRP A 58 -55.34 -18.20 -14.65
C TRP A 58 -54.82 -18.12 -16.09
N GLN A 59 -55.68 -18.34 -17.09
CA GLN A 59 -55.34 -18.20 -18.50
C GLN A 59 -55.11 -16.74 -18.91
N GLN A 60 -55.91 -15.79 -18.38
CA GLN A 60 -55.69 -14.35 -18.60
C GLN A 60 -54.40 -13.84 -17.94
N ALA A 61 -53.98 -14.43 -16.82
CA ALA A 61 -52.70 -14.13 -16.18
C ALA A 61 -51.49 -14.79 -16.90
N GLN A 62 -51.72 -15.73 -17.81
CA GLN A 62 -50.71 -16.50 -18.54
C GLN A 62 -50.56 -16.13 -20.01
N THR A 63 -51.17 -15.05 -20.50
CA THR A 63 -50.77 -14.50 -21.80
C THR A 63 -49.34 -13.99 -21.66
N ALA A 64 -48.38 -14.87 -21.98
CA ALA A 64 -46.97 -14.52 -22.01
C ALA A 64 -46.84 -13.28 -22.91
N PRO A 65 -46.21 -12.19 -22.43
CA PRO A 65 -45.98 -11.03 -23.27
C PRO A 65 -45.27 -11.53 -24.52
N THR A 66 -45.90 -11.30 -25.68
CA THR A 66 -45.32 -11.75 -26.93
C THR A 66 -44.04 -10.94 -27.15
N PRO A 67 -42.90 -11.60 -27.39
CA PRO A 67 -41.65 -10.89 -27.58
C PRO A 67 -41.80 -9.97 -28.78
N ARG A 68 -41.64 -8.67 -28.56
CA ARG A 68 -41.75 -7.68 -29.63
C ARG A 68 -40.51 -7.82 -30.51
N ARG A 69 -40.73 -7.95 -31.82
CA ARG A 69 -39.65 -7.96 -32.80
C ARG A 69 -39.20 -6.52 -32.99
N ALA A 70 -37.90 -6.28 -32.92
CA ALA A 70 -37.32 -4.97 -33.18
C ALA A 70 -37.59 -4.56 -34.63
N ASP A 71 -37.97 -3.30 -34.81
CA ASP A 71 -38.28 -2.73 -36.13
C ASP A 71 -37.00 -2.28 -36.84
N ASP A 72 -35.93 -1.95 -36.09
CA ASP A 72 -34.62 -1.57 -36.62
C ASP A 72 -33.43 -2.13 -35.80
N VAL A 73 -32.21 -1.85 -36.29
CA VAL A 73 -30.95 -2.33 -35.69
C VAL A 73 -30.67 -1.66 -34.34
N GLU A 74 -31.06 -0.39 -34.17
CA GLU A 74 -30.79 0.36 -32.94
C GLU A 74 -31.71 -0.08 -31.80
N GLU A 75 -32.99 -0.30 -32.08
CA GLU A 75 -33.93 -0.92 -31.16
C GLU A 75 -33.43 -2.31 -30.75
N GLN A 76 -32.95 -3.11 -31.70
CA GLN A 76 -32.36 -4.42 -31.39
C GLN A 76 -31.17 -4.28 -30.44
N ARG A 77 -30.29 -3.31 -30.67
CA ARG A 77 -29.14 -3.01 -29.81
C ARG A 77 -29.57 -2.58 -28.41
N ILE A 78 -30.55 -1.69 -28.29
CA ILE A 78 -31.08 -1.22 -26.99
C ILE A 78 -31.69 -2.39 -26.20
N ARG A 79 -32.49 -3.23 -26.87
CA ARG A 79 -33.08 -4.43 -26.23
C ARG A 79 -32.00 -5.39 -25.75
N GLN A 80 -30.93 -5.59 -26.52
CA GLN A 80 -29.80 -6.42 -26.10
C GLN A 80 -29.07 -5.83 -24.87
N LEU A 81 -28.82 -4.52 -24.84
CA LEU A 81 -28.20 -3.86 -23.69
C LEU A 81 -29.08 -3.95 -22.44
N ALA A 82 -30.38 -3.74 -22.58
CA ALA A 82 -31.35 -3.91 -21.49
C ALA A 82 -31.37 -5.35 -20.96
N ASN A 83 -31.28 -6.34 -21.85
CA ASN A 83 -31.17 -7.75 -21.47
C ASN A 83 -29.90 -8.04 -20.67
N LEU A 84 -28.74 -7.58 -21.15
CA LEU A 84 -27.45 -7.73 -20.45
C LEU A 84 -27.52 -7.13 -19.04
N TRP A 85 -27.98 -5.88 -18.93
CA TRP A 85 -28.13 -5.22 -17.63
C TRP A 85 -29.12 -5.94 -16.70
N SER A 86 -30.28 -6.37 -17.23
CA SER A 86 -31.31 -7.06 -16.43
C SER A 86 -30.85 -8.42 -15.91
N ASN A 87 -30.02 -9.13 -16.67
CA ASN A 87 -29.51 -10.45 -16.28
C ASN A 87 -28.48 -10.39 -15.15
N GLU A 88 -27.79 -9.26 -15.00
CA GLU A 88 -26.87 -8.99 -13.89
C GLU A 88 -27.58 -8.40 -12.67
N ASN A 89 -28.82 -7.93 -12.83
CA ASN A 89 -29.58 -7.26 -11.78
C ASN A 89 -30.77 -8.10 -11.30
N TRP A 90 -30.56 -8.83 -10.20
CA TRP A 90 -31.58 -9.72 -9.61
C TRP A 90 -32.90 -9.03 -9.22
N ARG A 91 -32.91 -7.70 -9.07
CA ARG A 91 -34.10 -6.92 -8.71
C ARG A 91 -35.03 -6.64 -9.89
N VAL A 92 -34.64 -7.01 -11.11
CA VAL A 92 -35.36 -6.72 -12.34
C VAL A 92 -35.71 -8.03 -13.04
N ALA A 93 -36.81 -8.04 -13.81
CA ALA A 93 -37.17 -9.20 -14.62
C ALA A 93 -36.05 -9.53 -15.61
N ARG A 94 -35.67 -10.81 -15.69
CA ARG A 94 -34.68 -11.29 -16.67
C ARG A 94 -35.20 -11.08 -18.08
N GLU A 95 -34.28 -10.85 -19.01
CA GLU A 95 -34.62 -10.56 -20.40
C GLU A 95 -35.56 -9.36 -20.56
N LEU A 96 -35.38 -8.32 -19.73
CA LEU A 96 -36.23 -7.14 -19.74
C LEU A 96 -36.40 -6.54 -21.15
N GLY A 97 -35.31 -6.42 -21.90
CA GLY A 97 -35.31 -5.89 -23.26
C GLY A 97 -36.17 -6.69 -24.25
N THR A 98 -36.39 -7.99 -24.02
CA THR A 98 -37.25 -8.82 -24.87
C THR A 98 -38.72 -8.48 -24.69
N TYR A 99 -39.13 -8.09 -23.48
CA TYR A 99 -40.54 -7.93 -23.11
C TYR A 99 -40.95 -6.49 -22.82
N MET A 100 -40.01 -5.56 -22.71
CA MET A 100 -40.31 -4.15 -22.49
C MET A 100 -40.87 -3.50 -23.75
N ASP A 101 -41.80 -2.58 -23.55
CA ASP A 101 -42.21 -1.63 -24.56
C ASP A 101 -41.26 -0.44 -24.57
N LEU A 102 -40.66 -0.18 -25.73
CA LEU A 102 -39.80 0.96 -25.94
C LEU A 102 -40.65 2.13 -26.43
N ILE A 103 -40.81 3.15 -25.57
CA ILE A 103 -41.66 4.32 -25.83
C ILE A 103 -40.91 5.36 -26.66
N SER A 104 -39.68 5.66 -26.26
CA SER A 104 -38.78 6.57 -26.96
C SER A 104 -37.33 6.21 -26.64
N TRP A 105 -36.44 6.59 -27.55
CA TRP A 105 -35.00 6.55 -27.35
C TRP A 105 -34.37 7.74 -28.06
N GLY A 106 -33.19 8.13 -27.61
CA GLY A 106 -32.37 9.19 -28.18
C GLY A 106 -30.90 8.82 -28.06
N SER A 107 -30.07 9.46 -28.86
CA SER A 107 -28.62 9.39 -28.75
C SER A 107 -28.13 10.79 -28.41
N ASP A 108 -27.38 10.88 -27.32
CA ASP A 108 -26.68 12.09 -26.93
C ASP A 108 -25.17 11.89 -27.18
N GLU A 109 -24.53 12.90 -27.74
CA GLU A 109 -23.08 12.89 -27.94
C GLU A 109 -22.41 13.65 -26.79
N VAL A 110 -21.40 13.02 -26.20
CA VAL A 110 -20.62 13.57 -25.09
C VAL A 110 -19.16 13.56 -25.48
N TRP A 111 -18.52 14.72 -25.35
CA TRP A 111 -17.15 14.95 -25.74
C TRP A 111 -16.29 15.16 -24.51
N GLU A 112 -15.20 14.40 -24.39
CA GLU A 112 -14.18 14.61 -23.37
C GLU A 112 -13.00 15.38 -24.00
N ILE A 113 -12.72 16.57 -23.45
CA ILE A 113 -11.55 17.36 -23.77
C ILE A 113 -10.51 17.09 -22.70
N SER A 114 -9.32 16.63 -23.09
CA SER A 114 -8.15 16.57 -22.23
C SER A 114 -7.09 17.55 -22.74
N LEU A 115 -6.75 18.54 -21.92
CA LEU A 115 -5.72 19.52 -22.20
C LEU A 115 -4.51 19.24 -21.30
N GLU A 116 -3.36 19.01 -21.90
CA GLU A 116 -2.09 18.89 -21.21
C GLU A 116 -1.19 20.09 -21.52
N THR A 117 -0.86 20.90 -20.51
CA THR A 117 -0.01 22.09 -20.67
C THR A 117 1.32 21.91 -19.98
N ARG A 118 2.41 22.19 -20.69
CA ARG A 118 3.77 22.19 -20.16
C ARG A 118 4.15 23.59 -19.67
N TRP A 119 4.33 23.72 -18.36
CA TRP A 119 4.82 24.94 -17.70
C TRP A 119 6.33 24.90 -17.55
N GLU A 120 7.00 25.98 -17.96
CA GLU A 120 8.45 26.12 -17.79
C GLU A 120 8.78 27.10 -16.65
N THR A 121 9.57 26.63 -15.69
CA THR A 121 10.20 27.49 -14.68
C THR A 121 11.71 27.51 -14.89
N ARG A 122 12.29 28.72 -14.99
CA ARG A 122 13.75 28.91 -15.07
C ARG A 122 14.30 29.48 -13.76
N SER A 123 15.37 28.89 -13.26
CA SER A 123 16.14 29.41 -12.12
C SER A 123 17.64 29.43 -12.43
N MET A 124 18.37 30.36 -11.82
CA MET A 124 19.82 30.43 -11.95
C MET A 124 20.50 29.84 -10.71
N GLU A 125 21.28 28.79 -10.90
CA GLU A 125 22.05 28.12 -9.84
C GLU A 125 23.55 28.40 -10.03
N ILE A 126 24.29 28.52 -8.93
CA ILE A 126 25.76 28.63 -8.97
C ILE A 126 26.33 27.27 -8.58
N VAL A 127 27.11 26.68 -9.49
CA VAL A 127 27.79 25.40 -9.28
C VAL A 127 29.29 25.68 -9.13
N SER A 128 29.95 24.93 -8.25
CA SER A 128 31.38 25.04 -7.99
C SER A 128 32.10 23.76 -8.39
N GLU A 129 33.18 23.89 -9.16
CA GLU A 129 34.02 22.78 -9.60
C GLU A 129 35.52 23.06 -9.34
N PRO A 130 36.37 22.03 -9.22
CA PRO A 130 37.80 22.21 -9.11
C PRO A 130 38.38 23.00 -10.30
N TYR A 131 39.30 23.92 -10.02
CA TYR A 131 39.98 24.64 -11.08
C TYR A 131 40.90 23.71 -11.90
N THR A 132 40.70 23.66 -13.22
CA THR A 132 41.46 22.78 -14.14
C THR A 132 42.48 23.51 -15.01
N GLY A 133 42.76 24.80 -14.75
CA GLY A 133 43.72 25.57 -15.53
C GLY A 133 43.13 26.42 -16.66
N ARG A 134 41.80 26.51 -16.76
CA ARG A 134 41.12 27.33 -17.77
C ARG A 134 41.30 28.83 -17.49
N THR A 135 41.56 29.63 -18.51
CA THR A 135 41.56 31.09 -18.40
C THR A 135 40.13 31.62 -18.33
N THR A 136 39.83 32.51 -17.36
CA THR A 136 38.54 33.18 -17.29
C THR A 136 38.34 34.12 -18.47
N ALA A 137 37.14 34.07 -19.06
CA ALA A 137 36.72 35.06 -20.05
C ALA A 137 36.54 36.43 -19.39
N THR A 138 36.52 37.49 -20.21
CA THR A 138 36.14 38.84 -19.78
C THR A 138 34.75 38.82 -19.16
N PRO A 139 34.54 39.49 -18.01
CA PRO A 139 33.24 39.49 -17.34
C PRO A 139 32.17 40.11 -18.24
N LYS A 140 31.15 39.30 -18.54
CA LYS A 140 29.94 39.77 -19.22
C LYS A 140 28.88 40.17 -18.19
N PRO A 141 28.01 41.14 -18.49
CA PRO A 141 26.88 41.46 -17.63
C PRO A 141 25.91 40.27 -17.54
N LEU A 142 25.32 40.09 -16.37
CA LEU A 142 24.31 39.07 -16.14
C LEU A 142 22.96 39.57 -16.69
N LEU A 143 22.35 38.80 -17.57
CA LEU A 143 21.00 39.06 -18.08
C LEU A 143 19.93 38.43 -17.18
N PRO A 144 18.67 38.91 -17.24
CA PRO A 144 17.50 38.18 -16.74
C PRO A 144 17.44 36.73 -17.27
N VAL A 145 16.91 35.79 -16.48
CA VAL A 145 16.96 34.35 -16.79
C VAL A 145 16.24 33.95 -18.09
N TRP A 146 15.25 34.74 -18.52
CA TRP A 146 14.48 34.52 -19.74
C TRP A 146 15.17 35.05 -20.99
N ASP A 147 16.14 35.96 -20.86
CA ASP A 147 16.82 36.62 -21.96
C ASP A 147 17.99 35.79 -22.53
N TYR A 148 18.27 34.63 -21.94
CA TYR A 148 19.26 33.69 -22.47
C TYR A 148 18.66 32.79 -23.55
N GLU A 149 19.37 32.66 -24.65
CA GLU A 149 19.09 31.66 -25.69
C GLU A 149 19.43 30.26 -25.16
N LEU A 150 18.42 29.40 -25.06
CA LEU A 150 18.51 28.04 -24.53
C LEU A 150 18.05 27.02 -25.59
N PRO A 151 18.50 25.76 -25.51
CA PRO A 151 18.06 24.73 -26.44
C PRO A 151 16.52 24.61 -26.50
N PRO A 152 15.94 24.39 -27.69
CA PRO A 152 14.49 24.20 -27.82
C PRO A 152 14.04 22.97 -27.06
N VAL A 153 12.79 22.99 -26.58
CA VAL A 153 12.21 21.87 -25.82
C VAL A 153 11.10 21.25 -26.62
N VAL A 154 11.29 19.99 -26.96
CA VAL A 154 10.33 19.17 -27.68
C VAL A 154 9.56 18.29 -26.71
N GLY A 155 8.27 18.10 -26.93
CA GLY A 155 7.45 17.20 -26.14
C GLY A 155 6.89 17.83 -24.87
N LEU A 156 5.68 17.41 -24.50
CA LEU A 156 5.01 17.83 -23.25
C LEU A 156 5.76 17.38 -21.99
N LYS A 157 6.32 16.17 -21.97
CA LYS A 157 7.02 15.58 -20.82
C LYS A 157 8.53 15.78 -20.90
N ALA A 158 8.95 17.04 -20.92
CA ALA A 158 10.36 17.39 -20.98
C ALA A 158 11.08 17.14 -19.64
N PRO A 159 12.28 16.53 -19.65
CA PRO A 159 13.05 16.36 -18.42
C PRO A 159 13.62 17.70 -17.94
N MET A 160 13.93 17.79 -16.65
CA MET A 160 14.71 18.92 -16.11
C MET A 160 16.05 19.02 -16.84
N THR A 161 16.43 20.24 -17.24
CA THR A 161 17.70 20.50 -17.92
C THR A 161 18.54 21.51 -17.14
N ARG A 162 19.87 21.40 -17.30
CA ARG A 162 20.86 22.31 -16.73
C ARG A 162 21.79 22.77 -17.84
N THR A 163 21.89 24.08 -18.05
CA THR A 163 22.71 24.67 -19.10
C THR A 163 23.71 25.64 -18.48
N ARG A 164 25.01 25.34 -18.59
CA ARG A 164 26.09 26.24 -18.15
C ARG A 164 26.12 27.49 -19.02
N LEU A 165 26.23 28.65 -18.37
CA LEU A 165 26.39 29.93 -19.05
C LEU A 165 27.86 30.20 -19.37
N GLU A 166 28.19 30.14 -20.65
CA GLU A 166 29.55 30.33 -21.12
C GLU A 166 30.04 31.78 -20.93
N GLY A 167 31.27 31.92 -20.44
CA GLY A 167 31.91 33.21 -20.23
C GLY A 167 31.46 34.00 -18.99
N LEU A 168 30.72 33.36 -18.08
CA LEU A 168 30.34 33.91 -16.77
C LEU A 168 31.01 33.15 -15.60
N ASP A 169 32.09 32.43 -15.90
CA ASP A 169 32.86 31.68 -14.91
C ASP A 169 33.69 32.62 -14.03
N GLU A 170 33.69 32.37 -12.73
CA GLU A 170 34.46 33.11 -11.73
C GLU A 170 35.46 32.17 -11.03
N ILE A 171 36.75 32.48 -11.09
CA ILE A 171 37.76 31.76 -10.30
C ILE A 171 37.83 32.39 -8.92
N VAL A 172 37.56 31.59 -7.90
CA VAL A 172 37.66 32.02 -6.50
C VAL A 172 38.56 31.09 -5.70
N SER A 173 39.15 31.62 -4.62
CA SER A 173 39.89 30.82 -3.65
C SER A 173 38.95 29.81 -2.99
N CYS A 174 39.38 28.55 -2.88
CA CYS A 174 38.60 27.50 -2.24
C CYS A 174 38.46 27.79 -0.74
N SER A 175 37.23 27.99 -0.27
CA SER A 175 36.94 28.26 1.14
C SER A 175 37.21 27.06 2.04
N ALA A 176 37.04 25.82 1.55
CA ALA A 176 37.26 24.60 2.32
C ALA A 176 38.74 24.42 2.77
N CYS A 177 39.69 24.98 2.02
CA CYS A 177 41.12 24.95 2.36
C CYS A 177 41.75 26.34 2.44
N ASN A 178 40.95 27.40 2.45
CA ASN A 178 41.41 28.80 2.40
C ASN A 178 42.49 29.07 1.33
N GLY A 179 42.31 28.53 0.12
CA GLY A 179 43.25 28.75 -0.98
C GLY A 179 44.51 27.86 -1.00
N THR A 180 44.76 27.05 0.04
CA THR A 180 46.04 26.31 0.17
C THR A 180 46.13 24.99 -0.61
N GLY A 181 44.99 24.48 -1.10
CA GLY A 181 44.88 23.15 -1.71
C GLY A 181 44.88 21.99 -0.70
N HIS A 182 45.13 22.26 0.59
CA HIS A 182 45.24 21.23 1.62
C HIS A 182 44.34 21.59 2.80
N ALA A 183 43.50 20.65 3.23
CA ALA A 183 42.67 20.81 4.42
C ALA A 183 43.39 20.24 5.63
N LEU A 184 43.14 20.80 6.82
CA LEU A 184 43.58 20.15 8.05
C LEU A 184 42.96 18.76 8.15
N CYS A 185 43.76 17.77 8.53
CA CYS A 185 43.24 16.42 8.74
C CYS A 185 42.21 16.45 9.87
N SER A 186 40.95 16.13 9.57
CA SER A 186 39.86 16.12 10.55
C SER A 186 40.09 15.13 11.69
N ASN A 187 40.73 14.00 11.40
CA ASN A 187 40.99 12.93 12.37
C ASN A 187 41.99 13.34 13.47
N CYS A 188 43.01 14.13 13.12
CA CYS A 188 44.02 14.59 14.09
C CYS A 188 44.01 16.11 14.33
N THR A 189 43.04 16.82 13.75
CA THR A 189 42.89 18.29 13.82
C THR A 189 44.20 19.05 13.58
N GLY A 190 45.00 18.61 12.59
CA GLY A 190 46.29 19.25 12.28
C GLY A 190 47.47 18.87 13.19
N ARG A 191 47.31 17.96 14.15
CA ARG A 191 48.39 17.54 15.05
C ARG A 191 49.35 16.52 14.43
N GLY A 192 48.86 15.70 13.49
CA GLY A 192 49.61 14.61 12.85
C GLY A 192 49.64 13.32 13.68
N TRP A 193 49.06 13.32 14.86
CA TRP A 193 48.98 12.18 15.77
C TRP A 193 47.64 12.15 16.48
N VAL A 194 47.25 10.95 16.93
CA VAL A 194 46.08 10.69 17.77
C VAL A 194 46.53 10.11 19.10
N VAL A 195 45.73 10.28 20.15
CA VAL A 195 46.01 9.64 21.45
C VAL A 195 45.97 8.14 21.24
N CYS A 196 46.98 7.43 21.74
CA CYS A 196 47.04 5.98 21.60
C CYS A 196 45.80 5.34 22.24
N PRO A 197 44.98 4.58 21.49
CA PRO A 197 43.76 3.99 22.01
C PRO A 197 44.04 2.92 23.08
N ASP A 198 45.17 2.21 22.97
CA ASP A 198 45.53 1.11 23.85
C ASP A 198 45.88 1.59 25.27
N CYS A 199 46.65 2.67 25.40
CA CYS A 199 47.06 3.20 26.71
C CYS A 199 46.33 4.50 27.09
N LYS A 200 45.48 5.03 26.22
CA LYS A 200 44.74 6.29 26.41
C LYS A 200 45.65 7.45 26.87
N GLY A 201 46.85 7.52 26.29
CA GLY A 201 47.86 8.54 26.62
C GLY A 201 48.75 8.24 27.84
N ARG A 202 48.54 7.14 28.57
CA ARG A 202 49.26 6.84 29.82
C ARG A 202 50.61 6.15 29.65
N THR A 203 51.05 5.87 28.41
CA THR A 203 52.27 5.09 28.05
C THR A 203 52.32 3.64 28.54
N LYS A 204 51.53 3.29 29.56
CA LYS A 204 51.38 1.95 30.11
C LYS A 204 49.93 1.49 29.98
N LYS A 205 49.73 0.18 29.87
CA LYS A 205 48.42 -0.47 29.82
C LYS A 205 48.31 -1.49 30.95
N ARG A 206 47.08 -1.80 31.37
CA ARG A 206 46.86 -2.88 32.35
C ARG A 206 47.36 -4.19 31.76
N CYS A 207 48.09 -4.95 32.56
CA CYS A 207 48.53 -6.30 32.21
C CYS A 207 47.29 -7.15 31.94
N ALA A 208 47.25 -7.83 30.79
CA ALA A 208 46.15 -8.72 30.43
C ALA A 208 46.10 -9.97 31.34
N THR A 209 47.28 -10.47 31.74
CA THR A 209 47.44 -11.68 32.56
C THR A 209 46.87 -11.50 33.97
N CYS A 210 47.27 -10.44 34.68
CA CYS A 210 46.78 -10.17 36.04
C CYS A 210 45.65 -9.14 36.11
N ARG A 211 45.21 -8.60 34.96
CA ARG A 211 44.15 -7.58 34.82
C ARG A 211 44.37 -6.30 35.63
N GLY A 212 45.64 -5.94 35.88
CA GLY A 212 46.01 -4.76 36.67
C GLY A 212 46.30 -5.02 38.14
N ARG A 213 46.21 -6.28 38.61
CA ARG A 213 46.43 -6.62 40.03
C ARG A 213 47.91 -6.72 40.43
N GLY A 214 48.79 -7.08 39.48
CA GLY A 214 50.22 -7.27 39.73
C GLY A 214 50.64 -8.64 40.25
N TYR A 215 49.68 -9.54 40.50
CA TYR A 215 49.89 -10.90 40.95
C TYR A 215 48.88 -11.87 40.30
N VAL A 216 49.21 -13.16 40.29
CA VAL A 216 48.37 -14.26 39.78
C VAL A 216 48.34 -15.42 40.78
N ALA A 217 47.34 -16.30 40.69
CA ALA A 217 47.25 -17.46 41.59
C ALA A 217 48.44 -18.41 41.38
N ASP A 218 48.99 -18.91 42.49
CA ASP A 218 50.05 -19.91 42.46
C ASP A 218 49.45 -21.30 42.16
N TRP A 219 49.57 -21.73 40.91
CA TRP A 219 49.09 -23.04 40.48
C TRP A 219 50.04 -24.19 40.86
N SER A 220 51.28 -23.88 41.30
CA SER A 220 52.27 -24.90 41.68
C SER A 220 51.87 -25.65 42.96
N THR A 221 51.21 -24.95 43.89
CA THR A 221 50.68 -25.52 45.15
C THR A 221 49.28 -26.15 45.01
N THR A 222 48.59 -25.92 43.89
CA THR A 222 47.23 -26.46 43.65
C THR A 222 47.25 -27.90 43.08
N LYS A 223 48.40 -28.38 42.55
CA LYS A 223 48.54 -29.75 42.04
C LYS A 223 48.47 -30.85 43.12
N GLU A 224 48.52 -30.51 44.41
CA GLU A 224 48.59 -31.47 45.51
C GLU A 224 47.38 -31.47 46.45
N LYS A 225 46.12 -31.42 45.98
CA LYS A 225 45.00 -31.98 46.76
C LYS A 225 44.01 -32.80 45.91
N LYS A 226 44.42 -34.07 45.77
CA LYS A 226 43.65 -35.35 45.73
C LYS A 226 42.73 -35.67 44.55
N PRO A 227 43.10 -36.65 43.71
CA PRO A 227 42.18 -37.57 43.08
C PRO A 227 41.84 -38.75 44.01
N PHE A 228 40.55 -39.12 44.02
CA PHE A 228 40.03 -40.48 44.17
C PHE A 228 40.14 -41.19 45.56
N PHE A 229 39.09 -41.07 46.37
CA PHE A 229 38.59 -42.23 47.14
C PHE A 229 37.09 -42.39 46.92
N ARG A 230 36.78 -43.45 46.17
CA ARG A 230 35.49 -44.09 46.00
C ARG A 230 34.92 -44.45 47.37
N LYS A 231 33.76 -43.89 47.73
CA LYS A 231 32.82 -44.56 48.64
C LYS A 231 31.51 -44.71 47.90
N GLN A 232 31.19 -45.96 47.61
CA GLN A 232 29.85 -46.42 47.26
C GLN A 232 28.86 -45.94 48.33
N ALA A 233 27.82 -45.29 47.87
CA ALA A 233 26.47 -45.53 48.35
C ALA A 233 25.56 -45.48 47.11
N GLU A 234 25.48 -46.62 46.43
CA GLU A 234 24.29 -46.94 45.65
C GLU A 234 23.15 -47.14 46.65
N ASN A 235 22.18 -46.22 46.60
CA ASN A 235 20.74 -46.45 46.73
C ASN A 235 20.09 -45.11 47.07
N VAL A 236 19.82 -44.28 46.05
CA VAL A 236 18.44 -43.94 45.64
C VAL A 236 18.51 -43.47 44.18
N VAL A 237 18.28 -44.40 43.25
CA VAL A 237 17.80 -44.04 41.91
C VAL A 237 16.29 -43.88 42.02
N GLY A 238 15.84 -42.67 41.70
CA GLY A 238 14.44 -42.36 41.47
C GLY A 238 14.33 -41.32 40.36
N SER A 239 14.65 -41.74 39.14
CA SER A 239 14.11 -41.21 37.87
C SER A 239 14.39 -39.74 37.51
N VAL A 240 15.18 -39.52 36.46
CA VAL A 240 14.70 -39.15 35.10
C VAL A 240 15.94 -38.81 34.26
N GLY A 241 16.02 -39.47 33.11
CA GLY A 241 17.12 -39.41 32.16
C GLY A 241 17.28 -38.07 31.44
N GLY A 242 18.38 -38.02 30.69
CA GLY A 242 18.99 -36.83 30.12
C GLY A 242 18.03 -35.88 29.38
N LYS A 243 18.30 -34.59 29.60
CA LYS A 243 18.03 -33.42 28.74
C LYS A 243 18.60 -32.19 29.46
N VAL A 244 19.88 -31.89 29.25
CA VAL A 244 20.50 -30.66 29.83
C VAL A 244 21.16 -29.78 28.75
N ALA A 245 21.22 -30.22 27.49
CA ALA A 245 21.65 -29.36 26.39
C ALA A 245 20.51 -28.40 25.94
N ASP A 246 19.28 -28.91 25.81
CA ASP A 246 18.17 -28.14 25.23
C ASP A 246 17.59 -27.04 26.15
N VAL A 247 17.89 -27.09 27.45
CA VAL A 247 17.43 -26.07 28.41
C VAL A 247 18.26 -24.79 28.31
N PHE A 248 19.54 -24.89 27.90
CA PHE A 248 20.41 -23.72 27.77
C PHE A 248 20.16 -22.90 26.50
N ASP A 249 19.67 -23.52 25.43
CA ASP A 249 19.29 -22.79 24.20
C ASP A 249 17.95 -22.04 24.33
N GLY A 250 17.05 -22.49 25.21
CA GLY A 250 15.81 -21.77 25.53
C GLY A 250 16.02 -20.47 26.31
N ILE A 251 17.10 -20.39 27.10
CA ILE A 251 17.38 -19.24 27.98
C ILE A 251 18.08 -18.10 27.24
N ARG A 252 18.64 -18.35 26.04
CA ARG A 252 19.28 -17.30 25.22
C ARG A 252 18.28 -16.37 24.51
N GLN A 253 17.04 -16.81 24.32
CA GLN A 253 16.00 -16.05 23.62
C GLN A 253 15.21 -15.10 24.53
N GLN A 254 15.27 -15.30 25.86
CA GLN A 254 14.84 -14.30 26.83
C GLN A 254 16.10 -13.52 27.20
N GLY A 255 16.20 -12.24 26.81
CA GLY A 255 17.37 -11.36 26.98
C GLY A 255 17.76 -11.08 28.44
N VAL A 256 18.02 -12.12 29.22
CA VAL A 256 18.54 -12.07 30.57
C VAL A 256 20.05 -11.83 30.46
N PRO A 257 20.59 -10.76 31.05
CA PRO A 257 22.01 -10.49 30.98
C PRO A 257 22.74 -11.62 31.70
N ILE A 258 23.56 -12.37 30.96
CA ILE A 258 24.53 -13.29 31.55
C ILE A 258 25.42 -12.42 32.46
N PRO A 259 25.48 -12.67 33.79
CA PRO A 259 26.40 -11.94 34.64
C PRO A 259 27.80 -12.16 34.08
N ASN A 260 28.51 -11.07 33.79
CA ASN A 260 29.93 -11.18 33.47
C ASN A 260 30.57 -12.05 34.56
N PRO A 261 31.30 -13.13 34.22
CA PRO A 261 31.89 -14.01 35.21
C PRO A 261 32.67 -13.13 36.17
N MET A 262 32.24 -13.11 37.43
CA MET A 262 32.86 -12.24 38.44
C MET A 262 34.35 -12.52 38.40
N ASP A 263 35.14 -11.47 38.22
CA ASP A 263 36.60 -11.54 38.20
C ASP A 263 37.06 -11.84 39.64
N THR A 264 36.87 -13.09 40.06
CA THR A 264 37.17 -13.54 41.42
C THR A 264 38.64 -13.31 41.67
N ASP A 265 38.94 -12.51 42.69
CA ASP A 265 40.31 -12.16 43.04
C ASP A 265 41.14 -13.45 43.23
N PRO A 266 42.25 -13.63 42.51
CA PRO A 266 43.15 -14.76 42.70
C PRO A 266 43.57 -14.97 44.17
N ALA A 267 43.64 -13.90 44.97
CA ALA A 267 43.94 -13.98 46.40
C ALA A 267 42.86 -14.74 47.20
N SER A 268 41.61 -14.79 46.71
CA SER A 268 40.53 -15.56 47.34
C SER A 268 40.65 -17.08 47.13
N LYS A 269 41.52 -17.53 46.22
CA LYS A 269 41.67 -18.94 45.82
C LYS A 269 42.93 -19.62 46.37
N GLY A 270 43.77 -18.90 47.11
CA GLY A 270 45.00 -19.45 47.70
C GLY A 270 46.21 -18.51 47.59
N PRO A 271 47.44 -19.03 47.79
CA PRO A 271 48.66 -18.25 47.70
C PRO A 271 48.83 -17.65 46.28
N THR A 272 49.41 -16.45 46.21
CA THR A 272 49.62 -15.71 44.96
C THR A 272 51.10 -15.45 44.73
N ILE A 273 51.49 -15.38 43.47
CA ILE A 273 52.85 -15.01 43.04
C ILE A 273 52.82 -13.71 42.23
N PRO A 274 53.92 -12.92 42.24
CA PRO A 274 54.05 -11.77 41.36
C PRO A 274 53.82 -12.16 39.90
N CYS A 275 53.07 -11.34 39.17
CA CYS A 275 52.78 -11.62 37.77
C CYS A 275 54.08 -11.47 36.93
N PRO A 276 54.51 -12.51 36.18
CA PRO A 276 55.77 -12.48 35.44
C PRO A 276 55.74 -11.52 34.25
N ASP A 277 54.55 -11.24 33.72
CA ASP A 277 54.36 -10.46 32.50
C ASP A 277 54.27 -8.95 32.75
N CYS A 278 54.37 -8.48 34.00
CA CYS A 278 54.16 -7.06 34.31
C CYS A 278 54.90 -6.56 35.55
N VAL A 279 54.97 -5.23 35.68
CA VAL A 279 55.48 -4.56 36.89
C VAL A 279 54.30 -3.86 37.56
N LYS A 280 53.93 -4.30 38.77
CA LYS A 280 52.80 -3.74 39.55
C LYS A 280 51.47 -3.70 38.78
N GLY A 281 51.21 -4.69 37.93
CA GLY A 281 49.95 -4.80 37.19
C GLY A 281 49.91 -4.03 35.87
N GLU A 282 50.99 -3.33 35.51
CA GLU A 282 51.09 -2.56 34.27
C GLU A 282 52.19 -3.10 33.37
N VAL A 283 51.95 -3.00 32.06
CA VAL A 283 52.92 -3.30 31.01
C VAL A 283 53.09 -2.08 30.12
N ASP A 284 54.30 -1.89 29.60
CA ASP A 284 54.55 -0.77 28.69
C ASP A 284 53.70 -0.94 27.41
N CYS A 285 53.14 0.18 26.96
CA CYS A 285 52.41 0.20 25.70
C CYS A 285 53.41 0.29 24.55
N THR A 286 53.14 -0.46 23.48
CA THR A 286 53.97 -0.48 22.27
C THR A 286 54.13 0.89 21.60
N CYS A 287 53.24 1.85 21.89
CA CYS A 287 53.37 3.23 21.39
C CYS A 287 54.51 4.03 22.05
N GLY A 288 55.00 3.64 23.23
CA GLY A 288 56.10 4.28 23.97
C GLY A 288 55.83 5.67 24.55
N ASN A 289 55.04 6.52 23.88
CA ASN A 289 54.85 7.93 24.23
C ASN A 289 53.37 8.35 24.38
N GLY A 290 52.45 7.38 24.38
CA GLY A 290 51.03 7.62 24.55
C GLY A 290 50.32 8.17 23.31
N LYS A 291 51.00 8.27 22.17
CA LYS A 291 50.50 8.82 20.91
C LYS A 291 50.74 7.84 19.77
N ARG A 292 49.89 7.85 18.76
CA ARG A 292 50.10 7.13 17.51
C ARG A 292 50.06 8.12 16.35
N VAL A 293 50.89 7.89 15.33
CA VAL A 293 50.82 8.66 14.09
C VAL A 293 49.41 8.52 13.53
N CYS A 294 48.84 9.64 13.10
CA CYS A 294 47.51 9.61 12.49
C CYS A 294 47.59 8.82 11.19
N GLU A 295 46.89 7.70 11.08
CA GLU A 295 46.92 6.84 9.89
C GLU A 295 46.31 7.54 8.66
N VAL A 296 45.31 8.40 8.88
CA VAL A 296 44.62 9.14 7.81
C VAL A 296 45.52 10.12 7.07
N CYS A 297 46.38 10.85 7.79
CA CYS A 297 47.32 11.81 7.17
C CYS A 297 48.77 11.34 7.22
N GLN A 298 49.05 10.16 7.77
CA GLN A 298 50.38 9.59 7.96
C GLN A 298 51.38 10.56 8.62
N GLY A 299 50.89 11.43 9.52
CA GLY A 299 51.71 12.45 10.18
C GLY A 299 51.85 13.78 9.45
N ALA A 300 51.35 13.90 8.21
CA ALA A 300 51.44 15.12 7.39
C ALA A 300 50.59 16.29 7.90
N ARG A 301 49.72 16.07 8.90
CA ARG A 301 48.81 17.05 9.55
C ARG A 301 47.69 17.57 8.66
N THR A 302 47.92 17.62 7.36
CA THR A 302 46.98 18.04 6.33
C THR A 302 46.66 16.87 5.40
N ILE A 303 45.56 16.98 4.67
CA ILE A 303 45.15 16.08 3.61
C ILE A 303 44.81 16.89 2.35
N PRO A 304 44.96 16.29 1.16
CA PRO A 304 44.49 16.89 -0.08
C PRO A 304 43.05 17.40 0.03
N CYS A 305 42.81 18.65 -0.34
CA CYS A 305 41.44 19.18 -0.37
C CYS A 305 40.68 18.55 -1.55
N VAL A 306 39.63 17.79 -1.24
CA VAL A 306 38.77 17.14 -2.25
C VAL A 306 37.94 18.17 -3.04
N THR A 307 37.51 19.26 -2.41
CA THR A 307 36.66 20.28 -3.02
C THR A 307 37.33 21.01 -4.18
N CYS A 308 38.64 21.27 -4.09
CA CYS A 308 39.42 21.95 -5.15
C CYS A 308 40.42 21.03 -5.87
N GLY A 309 40.46 19.74 -5.54
CA GLY A 309 41.42 18.80 -6.13
C GLY A 309 42.88 19.22 -5.94
N ARG A 310 43.24 19.74 -4.76
CA ARG A 310 44.57 20.29 -4.41
C ARG A 310 44.98 21.62 -5.04
N THR A 311 44.17 22.20 -5.92
CA THR A 311 44.56 23.43 -6.61
C THR A 311 44.45 24.69 -5.76
N GLY A 312 43.71 24.61 -4.64
CA GLY A 312 43.38 25.78 -3.81
C GLY A 312 42.37 26.71 -4.44
N LYS A 313 41.92 26.46 -5.68
CA LYS A 313 41.00 27.31 -6.43
C LYS A 313 39.80 26.49 -6.90
N ILE A 314 38.65 27.13 -6.95
CA ILE A 314 37.45 26.57 -7.57
C ILE A 314 36.95 27.54 -8.63
N VAL A 315 36.32 26.99 -9.65
CA VAL A 315 35.55 27.76 -10.64
C VAL A 315 34.11 27.72 -10.18
N ARG A 316 33.50 28.89 -10.04
CA ARG A 316 32.06 29.05 -9.90
C ARG A 316 31.49 29.38 -11.27
N HIS A 317 30.61 28.54 -11.76
CA HIS A 317 29.88 28.80 -12.99
C HIS A 317 28.38 28.86 -12.71
N ARG A 318 27.66 29.58 -13.55
CA ARG A 318 26.21 29.72 -13.44
C ARG A 318 25.55 28.73 -14.39
N GLU A 319 24.54 28.04 -13.92
CA GLU A 319 23.71 27.17 -14.72
C GLU A 319 22.26 27.68 -14.71
N ILE A 320 21.64 27.73 -15.87
CA ILE A 320 20.19 27.87 -15.96
C ILE A 320 19.58 26.49 -15.82
N VAL A 321 18.79 26.34 -14.76
CA VAL A 321 18.01 25.14 -14.48
C VAL A 321 16.60 25.39 -14.96
N ARG A 322 16.13 24.53 -15.87
CA ARG A 322 14.77 24.56 -16.40
C ARG A 322 14.01 23.37 -15.83
N ARG A 323 12.91 23.64 -15.15
CA ARG A 323 11.95 22.63 -14.68
C ARG A 323 10.69 22.72 -15.54
N PHE A 324 10.16 21.57 -15.91
CA PHE A 324 8.96 21.46 -16.72
C PHE A 324 7.91 20.69 -15.94
N ASP A 325 6.79 21.34 -15.68
CA ASP A 325 5.66 20.75 -14.98
C ASP A 325 4.52 20.55 -15.97
N LEU A 326 3.89 19.37 -15.93
CA LEU A 326 2.76 19.07 -16.78
C LEU A 326 1.47 19.22 -15.97
N ARG A 327 0.56 20.07 -16.45
CA ARG A 327 -0.76 20.23 -15.89
C ARG A 327 -1.78 19.61 -16.84
N THR A 328 -2.64 18.76 -16.31
CA THR A 328 -3.73 18.13 -17.06
C THR A 328 -5.05 18.68 -16.59
N GLN A 329 -5.89 19.10 -17.52
CA GLN A 329 -7.28 19.48 -17.29
C GLN A 329 -8.18 18.63 -18.15
N THR A 330 -9.32 18.22 -17.59
CA THR A 330 -10.33 17.48 -18.33
C THR A 330 -11.67 18.20 -18.22
N ARG A 331 -12.38 18.31 -19.33
CA ARG A 331 -13.72 18.88 -19.38
C ARG A 331 -14.62 18.04 -20.27
N ILE A 332 -15.83 17.80 -19.80
CA ILE A 332 -16.86 17.11 -20.57
C ILE A 332 -17.82 18.16 -21.15
N ILE A 333 -18.11 18.04 -22.44
CA ILE A 333 -19.06 18.89 -23.19
C ILE A 333 -20.18 17.99 -23.74
N GLY A 334 -21.42 18.48 -23.68
CA GLY A 334 -22.61 17.75 -24.09
C GLY A 334 -23.63 17.65 -22.94
N GLU A 335 -24.89 17.50 -23.30
CA GLU A 335 -25.94 17.20 -22.33
C GLU A 335 -26.03 15.69 -22.13
N THR A 336 -25.98 15.22 -20.89
CA THR A 336 -26.13 13.80 -20.62
C THR A 336 -26.84 13.55 -19.29
N PRO A 337 -27.79 12.61 -19.25
CA PRO A 337 -28.42 12.18 -18.00
C PRO A 337 -27.47 11.30 -17.16
N ILE A 338 -26.33 10.90 -17.71
CA ILE A 338 -25.37 10.01 -17.05
C ILE A 338 -24.49 10.83 -16.09
N PRO A 339 -24.38 10.45 -14.81
CA PRO A 339 -23.50 11.12 -13.87
C PRO A 339 -22.04 11.10 -14.33
N VAL A 340 -21.33 12.22 -14.20
CA VAL A 340 -19.91 12.38 -14.60
C VAL A 340 -19.00 11.26 -14.10
N GLN A 341 -19.22 10.76 -12.88
CA GLN A 341 -18.43 9.66 -12.30
C GLN A 341 -18.52 8.34 -13.08
N GLN A 342 -19.63 8.10 -13.78
CA GLN A 342 -19.79 6.94 -14.65
C GLN A 342 -19.14 7.16 -16.02
N LEU A 343 -19.10 8.41 -16.49
CA LEU A 343 -18.43 8.77 -17.73
C LEU A 343 -16.91 8.57 -17.64
N VAL A 344 -16.30 8.75 -16.46
CA VAL A 344 -14.86 8.46 -16.25
C VAL A 344 -14.50 6.99 -16.53
N LYS A 345 -15.47 6.07 -16.46
CA LYS A 345 -15.27 4.64 -16.77
C LYS A 345 -15.67 4.28 -18.20
N ALA A 346 -16.27 5.22 -18.93
CA ALA A 346 -16.66 5.00 -20.31
C ALA A 346 -15.41 5.04 -21.20
N ASN A 347 -15.45 4.28 -22.30
CA ASN A 347 -14.47 4.38 -23.37
C ASN A 347 -15.10 5.15 -24.52
N GLY A 348 -14.32 5.97 -25.21
CA GLY A 348 -14.74 6.71 -26.39
C GLY A 348 -13.71 6.60 -27.50
N ASP A 349 -14.06 7.12 -28.67
CA ASP A 349 -13.16 7.20 -29.82
C ASP A 349 -12.30 8.46 -29.76
N LEU A 350 -11.00 8.33 -30.01
CA LEU A 350 -10.10 9.47 -30.07
C LEU A 350 -10.28 10.20 -31.41
N ILE A 351 -10.97 11.33 -31.39
CA ILE A 351 -11.25 12.13 -32.59
C ILE A 351 -10.06 13.02 -32.98
N TYR A 352 -9.39 13.63 -32.00
CA TYR A 352 -8.27 14.54 -32.25
C TYR A 352 -7.22 14.46 -31.15
N ASN A 353 -5.95 14.48 -31.54
CA ASN A 353 -4.80 14.57 -30.65
C ASN A 353 -3.64 15.26 -31.35
N ALA A 354 -3.14 16.35 -30.78
CA ALA A 354 -1.99 17.07 -31.29
C ALA A 354 -1.24 17.79 -30.17
N GLU A 355 0.08 17.88 -30.31
CA GLU A 355 0.91 18.79 -29.53
C GLU A 355 1.02 20.12 -30.28
N ILE A 356 0.56 21.21 -29.65
CA ILE A 356 0.50 22.53 -30.28
C ILE A 356 1.36 23.50 -29.48
N ASN A 357 2.32 24.16 -30.14
CA ASN A 357 3.19 25.19 -29.56
C ASN A 357 2.87 26.61 -30.05
N GLU A 358 1.79 26.74 -30.83
CA GLU A 358 1.34 27.99 -31.42
C GLU A 358 0.07 28.51 -30.72
N THR A 359 -0.26 29.78 -30.95
CA THR A 359 -1.49 30.37 -30.42
C THR A 359 -2.72 29.65 -30.99
N LEU A 360 -3.61 29.21 -30.11
CA LEU A 360 -4.86 28.58 -30.51
C LEU A 360 -5.89 29.65 -30.96
N TYR A 361 -6.50 29.45 -32.12
CA TYR A 361 -7.53 30.35 -32.66
C TYR A 361 -8.92 29.72 -32.49
N PRO A 362 -9.85 30.37 -31.76
CA PRO A 362 -11.19 29.83 -31.50
C PRO A 362 -12.02 29.54 -32.75
N GLU A 363 -11.74 30.23 -33.86
CA GLU A 363 -12.52 30.14 -35.10
C GLU A 363 -11.95 29.17 -36.14
N ALA A 364 -10.94 28.38 -35.77
CA ALA A 364 -10.26 27.44 -36.65
C ALA A 364 -10.20 26.03 -36.03
N PRO A 365 -11.32 25.30 -35.96
CA PRO A 365 -11.34 23.96 -35.41
C PRO A 365 -10.59 22.97 -36.32
N PRO A 366 -9.87 21.99 -35.75
CA PRO A 366 -9.32 20.87 -36.49
C PRO A 366 -10.41 20.04 -37.19
N GLU A 367 -10.01 19.30 -38.23
CA GLU A 367 -10.93 18.41 -38.95
C GLU A 367 -11.56 17.37 -38.00
N GLY A 368 -12.88 17.22 -38.08
CA GLY A 368 -13.64 16.28 -37.25
C GLY A 368 -13.98 16.77 -35.84
N VAL A 369 -13.45 17.92 -35.40
CA VAL A 369 -13.75 18.50 -34.08
C VAL A 369 -14.90 19.50 -34.18
N PRO A 370 -16.01 19.33 -33.44
CA PRO A 370 -17.07 20.33 -33.38
C PRO A 370 -16.60 21.70 -32.89
N MET A 371 -17.19 22.76 -33.44
CA MET A 371 -16.78 24.14 -33.17
C MET A 371 -16.90 24.54 -31.69
N ASP A 372 -17.97 24.11 -31.03
CA ASP A 372 -18.23 24.36 -29.62
C ASP A 372 -17.23 23.62 -28.70
N VAL A 373 -16.89 22.37 -29.02
CA VAL A 373 -15.84 21.59 -28.35
C VAL A 373 -14.47 22.26 -28.52
N TRP A 374 -14.16 22.73 -29.73
CA TRP A 374 -12.92 23.45 -30.00
C TRP A 374 -12.84 24.77 -29.23
N ARG A 375 -13.87 25.62 -29.30
CA ARG A 375 -13.92 26.88 -28.54
C ARG A 375 -13.75 26.64 -27.04
N ALA A 376 -14.41 25.62 -26.48
CA ALA A 376 -14.22 25.25 -25.08
C ALA A 376 -12.78 24.82 -24.76
N THR A 377 -12.10 24.14 -25.69
CA THR A 377 -10.68 23.76 -25.55
C THR A 377 -9.77 25.00 -25.55
N VAL A 378 -10.02 25.96 -26.45
CA VAL A 378 -9.27 27.22 -26.50
C VAL A 378 -9.50 28.05 -25.24
N ASP A 379 -10.73 28.13 -24.76
CA ASP A 379 -11.07 28.81 -23.50
C ASP A 379 -10.35 28.18 -22.31
N MET A 380 -10.28 26.84 -22.25
CA MET A 380 -9.52 26.12 -21.21
C MET A 380 -8.04 26.54 -21.24
N ALA A 381 -7.42 26.56 -22.41
CA ALA A 381 -6.02 26.94 -22.57
C ALA A 381 -5.75 28.42 -22.22
N GLN A 382 -6.70 29.32 -22.49
CA GLN A 382 -6.59 30.74 -22.16
C GLN A 382 -6.85 31.05 -20.67
N SER A 383 -7.54 30.15 -19.98
CA SER A 383 -7.87 30.29 -18.55
C SER A 383 -6.78 29.80 -17.59
N GLU A 384 -5.71 29.21 -18.12
CA GLU A 384 -4.53 28.80 -17.34
C GLU A 384 -3.59 29.97 -17.03
#